data_AF-A0A7Y4ZM24-F1
#
_entry.id   AF-A0A7Y4ZM24-F1
#
_cell.length_a   1.000
_cell.length_b   1.000
_cell.length_c   1.000
_cell.angle_alpha   90.00
_cell.angle_beta   90.00
_cell.angle_gamma   90.00
#
_symmetry.space_group_name_H-M   'P 1'
#
loop_
_entity.id
_entity.type
_entity.pdbx_description
1 polymer ?
#
loop_
_entity_poly.entity_id
_entity_poly.type
_entity_poly.pdbx_seq_one_letter_code
_entity_poly.pdbx_strand_id
1 'polypeptide(L)'
;MPGPEVDESAQETVEVRHASWKSDLFLAVGVVLAIVGGCCALLVVKSLGVGLFGAAVAALGIGSFRMAAPKRKEATASLERNALVLRGQGMNRRIEAAAVTNGFELTAPRGVVLEVAGGTQIRVPLPNREGVPSPHAVLSTLGVDRARRVLKVEMRGQIGAMVGGLLVFFLAWFGGTMLTLFASALVPSALAALPFAPLAAAPVMTALWYAFLRRRTLVVGRDGVRIEQGLRRRILPFSAIRSVEVDIGQGTMGLALALTDGTSLELPFFDASEEALRGIAGRIRVGMAEPPPEARAAALASLSRGERSVAEWRRNLAATFGEASYRSVPLRQEDLEDLVDDPAAPAEQRLGAAFALFPGAPEATKARLRVAADTTVDPRVRVALLAATEDDEAAQADAFDALAER
;
A
#
# COMPACT_ATOMS: atom_id res chain seq x y z
N MET A 1 -33.04 50.91 -10.09
CA MET A 1 -33.12 50.78 -8.62
C MET A 1 -31.75 50.38 -8.11
N PRO A 2 -31.17 51.12 -7.15
CA PRO A 2 -29.83 50.88 -6.61
C PRO A 2 -29.86 50.05 -5.31
N GLY A 3 -28.78 49.29 -5.06
CA GLY A 3 -28.38 48.71 -3.75
C GLY A 3 -29.24 47.55 -3.21
N PRO A 4 -28.70 46.63 -2.37
CA PRO A 4 -27.72 46.89 -1.29
C PRO A 4 -26.41 46.07 -1.44
N GLU A 5 -25.22 46.61 -1.16
CA GLU A 5 -24.65 46.91 0.19
C GLU A 5 -24.20 45.61 0.88
N VAL A 6 -22.91 45.29 0.69
CA VAL A 6 -22.20 44.18 1.38
C VAL A 6 -21.47 44.83 2.55
N ASP A 7 -21.90 44.44 3.75
CA ASP A 7 -21.39 44.94 5.03
C ASP A 7 -20.11 44.18 5.43
N GLU A 8 -19.11 44.96 5.83
CA GLU A 8 -17.76 44.57 6.22
C GLU A 8 -17.62 44.90 7.71
N SER A 9 -17.98 43.98 8.62
CA SER A 9 -17.52 44.04 10.01
C SER A 9 -17.86 42.79 10.81
N ALA A 10 -16.82 42.04 11.23
CA ALA A 10 -16.87 41.19 12.41
C ALA A 10 -15.44 40.98 12.95
N GLN A 11 -14.95 42.01 13.65
CA GLN A 11 -13.87 41.86 14.62
C GLN A 11 -14.48 41.34 15.92
N GLU A 12 -13.99 40.20 16.42
CA GLU A 12 -14.36 39.66 17.73
C GLU A 12 -13.18 39.85 18.69
N THR A 13 -13.28 40.90 19.50
CA THR A 13 -12.49 41.14 20.71
C THR A 13 -13.09 40.35 21.86
N VAL A 14 -12.30 39.48 22.49
CA VAL A 14 -12.66 38.79 23.74
C VAL A 14 -11.86 39.36 24.90
N GLU A 15 -12.61 39.98 25.81
CA GLU A 15 -12.21 40.50 27.11
C GLU A 15 -12.35 39.39 28.18
N VAL A 16 -11.34 39.16 29.03
CA VAL A 16 -11.51 38.40 30.28
C VAL A 16 -10.83 39.08 31.45
N ARG A 17 -11.65 39.29 32.48
CA ARG A 17 -11.45 40.03 33.73
C ARG A 17 -10.36 39.47 34.65
N HIS A 18 -9.70 40.41 35.35
CA HIS A 18 -8.99 40.17 36.60
C HIS A 18 -9.97 39.96 37.77
N ALA A 19 -9.68 38.98 38.63
CA ALA A 19 -10.19 38.89 39.99
C ALA A 19 -9.00 38.84 40.96
N SER A 20 -8.96 39.83 41.86
CA SER A 20 -7.99 40.02 42.92
C SER A 20 -8.41 39.28 44.19
N TRP A 21 -7.48 38.60 44.87
CA TRP A 21 -7.51 38.39 46.32
C TRP A 21 -6.07 38.28 46.86
N LYS A 22 -5.64 39.29 47.63
CA LYS A 22 -4.52 39.25 48.58
C LYS A 22 -5.14 38.78 49.93
N SER A 23 -4.49 38.10 50.86
CA SER A 23 -3.28 38.59 51.55
C SER A 23 -2.60 37.56 52.47
N ASP A 24 -2.93 36.27 52.44
CA ASP A 24 -2.31 35.28 53.37
C ASP A 24 -1.29 34.34 52.70
N LEU A 25 -1.13 34.44 51.38
CA LEU A 25 -0.19 33.62 50.60
C LEU A 25 1.25 34.18 50.60
N PHE A 26 1.46 35.46 50.95
CA PHE A 26 2.75 36.13 50.77
C PHE A 26 3.79 35.81 51.87
N LEU A 27 3.37 35.43 53.08
CA LEU A 27 4.32 35.13 54.15
C LEU A 27 4.89 33.70 54.08
N ALA A 28 4.09 32.73 53.59
CA ALA A 28 4.55 31.36 53.35
C ALA A 28 5.42 31.22 52.09
N VAL A 29 5.15 32.05 51.07
CA VAL A 29 5.93 32.12 49.82
C VAL A 29 7.33 32.73 50.05
N GLY A 30 7.48 33.66 50.99
CA GLY A 30 8.77 34.30 51.30
C GLY A 30 9.82 33.37 51.94
N VAL A 31 9.43 32.48 52.84
CA VAL A 31 10.37 31.54 53.50
C VAL A 31 10.73 30.37 52.59
N VAL A 32 9.80 29.93 51.74
CA VAL A 32 10.07 28.94 50.69
C VAL A 32 10.95 29.52 49.58
N LEU A 33 10.79 30.78 49.17
CA LEU A 33 11.66 31.45 48.19
C LEU A 33 13.10 31.69 48.70
N ALA A 34 13.30 31.87 50.00
CA ALA A 34 14.65 32.02 50.56
C ALA A 34 15.43 30.70 50.61
N ILE A 35 14.75 29.59 50.96
CA ILE A 35 15.35 28.24 50.99
C ILE A 35 15.52 27.69 49.55
N VAL A 36 14.55 27.93 48.66
CA VAL A 36 14.64 27.60 47.23
C VAL A 36 15.68 28.49 46.52
N GLY A 37 15.82 29.77 46.89
CA GLY A 37 16.81 30.68 46.33
C GLY A 37 18.26 30.32 46.66
N GLY A 38 18.53 29.88 47.90
CA GLY A 38 19.85 29.41 48.33
C GLY A 38 20.28 28.09 47.67
N CYS A 39 19.35 27.14 47.52
CA CYS A 39 19.59 25.91 46.77
C CYS A 39 19.63 26.12 45.25
N CYS A 40 18.85 27.07 44.71
CA CYS A 40 18.88 27.44 43.30
C CYS A 40 20.20 28.08 42.91
N ALA A 41 20.85 28.94 43.70
CA ALA A 41 22.10 29.59 43.28
C ALA A 41 23.26 28.59 43.02
N LEU A 42 23.36 27.52 43.82
CA LEU A 42 24.36 26.45 43.62
C LEU A 42 23.96 25.42 42.56
N LEU A 43 22.65 25.21 42.35
CA LEU A 43 22.14 24.41 41.24
C LEU A 43 22.21 25.16 39.91
N VAL A 44 22.06 26.49 39.88
CA VAL A 44 22.04 27.36 38.70
C VAL A 44 23.38 27.37 37.98
N VAL A 45 24.51 27.37 38.69
CA VAL A 45 25.84 27.29 38.03
C VAL A 45 26.10 25.91 37.40
N LYS A 46 25.57 24.82 37.99
CA LYS A 46 25.66 23.46 37.41
C LYS A 46 24.55 23.15 36.38
N SER A 47 23.39 23.80 36.46
CA SER A 47 22.23 23.58 35.59
C SER A 47 22.22 24.50 34.37
N LEU A 48 22.87 25.67 34.39
CA LEU A 48 23.08 26.51 33.20
C LEU A 48 23.90 25.78 32.13
N GLY A 49 24.91 25.00 32.53
CA GLY A 49 25.70 24.17 31.60
C GLY A 49 24.86 23.06 30.94
N VAL A 50 23.99 22.42 31.71
CA VAL A 50 23.11 21.34 31.21
C VAL A 50 21.96 21.89 30.36
N GLY A 51 21.41 23.05 30.74
CA GLY A 51 20.35 23.74 30.01
C GLY A 51 20.82 24.28 28.65
N LEU A 52 22.00 24.92 28.59
CA LEU A 52 22.60 25.38 27.33
C LEU A 52 22.98 24.21 26.41
N PHE A 53 23.49 23.10 26.97
CA PHE A 53 23.79 21.91 26.19
C PHE A 53 22.53 21.25 25.63
N GLY A 54 21.47 21.13 26.44
CA GLY A 54 20.17 20.63 25.99
C GLY A 54 19.53 21.50 24.90
N ALA A 55 19.58 22.82 25.06
CA ALA A 55 19.07 23.76 24.05
C ALA A 55 19.88 23.72 22.75
N ALA A 56 21.21 23.59 22.83
CA ALA A 56 22.08 23.47 21.65
C ALA A 56 21.86 22.15 20.89
N VAL A 57 21.72 21.03 21.60
CA VAL A 57 21.41 19.73 20.98
C VAL A 57 20.00 19.74 20.35
N ALA A 58 19.01 20.36 21.01
CA ALA A 58 17.67 20.52 20.43
C ALA A 58 17.68 21.42 19.18
N ALA A 59 18.42 22.54 19.20
CA ALA A 59 18.55 23.43 18.05
C ALA A 59 19.28 22.76 16.88
N LEU A 60 20.33 21.98 17.15
CA LEU A 60 21.04 21.19 16.14
C LEU A 60 20.18 20.06 15.57
N GLY A 61 19.34 19.41 16.40
CA GLY A 61 18.42 18.36 15.96
C GLY A 61 17.27 18.89 15.10
N ILE A 62 16.74 20.08 15.41
CA ILE A 62 15.65 20.71 14.65
C ILE A 62 16.18 21.33 13.34
N GLY A 63 17.37 21.93 13.37
CA GLY A 63 18.00 22.55 12.20
C GLY A 63 18.45 21.55 11.14
N SER A 64 18.94 20.37 11.54
CA SER A 64 19.44 19.35 10.60
C SER A 64 18.31 18.60 9.87
N PHE A 65 17.09 18.58 10.41
CA PHE A 65 15.96 17.87 9.78
C PHE A 65 15.31 18.62 8.60
N ARG A 66 15.49 19.93 8.48
CA ARG A 66 14.85 20.75 7.43
C ARG A 66 15.51 20.70 6.05
N MET A 67 16.69 20.08 5.88
CA MET A 67 17.50 20.27 4.67
C MET A 67 17.50 19.13 3.64
N ALA A 68 16.70 18.07 3.79
CA ALA A 68 16.74 16.93 2.86
C ALA A 68 15.39 16.54 2.27
N ALA A 69 14.51 17.50 1.96
CA ALA A 69 13.37 17.21 1.09
C ALA A 69 13.91 16.89 -0.32
N PRO A 70 13.73 15.66 -0.84
CA PRO A 70 14.26 15.30 -2.15
C PRO A 70 13.62 16.19 -3.22
N LYS A 71 14.43 17.01 -3.90
CA LYS A 71 13.97 17.79 -5.05
C LYS A 71 13.43 16.82 -6.10
N ARG A 72 12.12 16.91 -6.40
CA ARG A 72 11.51 16.15 -7.49
C ARG A 72 12.17 16.58 -8.79
N LYS A 73 12.89 15.68 -9.45
CA LYS A 73 13.43 15.90 -10.79
C LYS A 73 12.42 15.39 -11.80
N GLU A 74 12.03 16.23 -12.73
CA GLU A 74 11.20 15.83 -13.86
C GLU A 74 12.04 14.94 -14.79
N ALA A 75 11.46 13.80 -15.18
CA ALA A 75 12.05 12.87 -16.13
C ALA A 75 10.96 12.35 -17.06
N THR A 76 11.28 12.24 -18.35
CA THR A 76 10.47 11.56 -19.34
C THR A 76 10.78 10.07 -19.29
N ALA A 77 9.73 9.26 -19.32
CA ALA A 77 9.86 7.81 -19.35
C ALA A 77 9.56 7.31 -20.76
N SER A 78 10.49 6.55 -21.34
CA SER A 78 10.30 5.86 -22.61
C SER A 78 10.46 4.35 -22.40
N LEU A 79 9.55 3.58 -22.99
CA LEU A 79 9.59 2.12 -22.94
C LEU A 79 10.41 1.60 -24.13
N GLU A 80 11.52 0.93 -23.84
CA GLU A 80 12.28 0.14 -24.81
C GLU A 80 11.97 -1.35 -24.58
N ARG A 81 12.21 -2.21 -25.58
CA ARG A 81 11.69 -3.60 -25.66
C ARG A 81 11.66 -4.39 -24.33
N ASN A 82 12.67 -4.25 -23.47
CA ASN A 82 12.75 -4.88 -22.15
C ASN A 82 13.24 -3.92 -21.04
N ALA A 83 13.16 -2.60 -21.25
CA ALA A 83 13.67 -1.65 -20.28
C ALA A 83 12.85 -0.37 -20.23
N LEU A 84 12.67 0.16 -19.02
CA LEU A 84 12.16 1.51 -18.84
C LEU A 84 13.35 2.47 -18.79
N VAL A 85 13.43 3.38 -19.76
CA VAL A 85 14.47 4.41 -19.81
C VAL A 85 13.88 5.73 -19.31
N LEU A 86 14.43 6.23 -18.21
CA LEU A 86 14.09 7.52 -17.62
C LEU A 86 15.15 8.55 -18.05
N ARG A 87 14.74 9.56 -18.82
CA ARG A 87 15.58 10.68 -19.28
C ARG A 87 15.09 11.99 -18.68
N GLY A 88 15.91 12.67 -17.90
CA GLY A 88 15.58 13.95 -17.26
C GLY A 88 16.82 14.78 -16.99
N GLN A 89 16.66 15.97 -16.38
CA GLN A 89 17.77 16.89 -16.09
C GLN A 89 18.86 16.22 -15.23
N GLY A 90 19.91 15.73 -15.90
CA GLY A 90 21.01 14.98 -15.29
C GLY A 90 20.66 13.57 -14.82
N MET A 91 19.57 12.97 -15.29
CA MET A 91 19.22 11.58 -14.98
C MET A 91 18.97 10.81 -16.27
N ASN A 92 19.87 9.89 -16.61
CA ASN A 92 19.68 8.89 -17.65
C ASN A 92 19.76 7.52 -16.98
N ARG A 93 18.61 7.00 -16.54
CA ARG A 93 18.54 5.72 -15.82
C ARG A 93 17.76 4.72 -16.66
N ARG A 94 18.43 3.63 -17.03
CA ARG A 94 17.82 2.46 -17.65
C ARG A 94 17.48 1.44 -16.57
N ILE A 95 16.22 1.03 -16.50
CA ILE A 95 15.73 0.02 -15.57
C ILE A 95 15.35 -1.20 -16.43
N GLU A 96 16.18 -2.23 -16.39
CA GLU A 96 15.89 -3.49 -17.05
C GLU A 96 14.65 -4.14 -16.42
N ALA A 97 13.83 -4.82 -17.23
CA ALA A 97 12.65 -5.56 -16.78
C ALA A 97 13.00 -6.55 -15.64
N ALA A 98 14.15 -7.22 -15.74
CA ALA A 98 14.64 -8.14 -14.70
C ALA A 98 14.93 -7.48 -13.35
N ALA A 99 15.16 -6.16 -13.31
CA ALA A 99 15.38 -5.41 -12.08
C ALA A 99 14.06 -5.01 -11.39
N VAL A 100 12.92 -5.11 -12.08
CA VAL A 100 11.60 -4.80 -11.54
C VAL A 100 11.09 -6.02 -10.79
N THR A 101 10.98 -5.91 -9.47
CA THR A 101 10.49 -6.98 -8.60
C THR A 101 8.97 -7.02 -8.53
N ASN A 102 8.34 -5.85 -8.43
CA ASN A 102 6.87 -5.69 -8.39
C ASN A 102 6.45 -4.44 -9.15
N GLY A 103 5.17 -4.34 -9.49
CA GLY A 103 4.61 -3.10 -10.03
C GLY A 103 3.10 -3.07 -10.00
N PHE A 104 2.54 -1.88 -9.93
CA PHE A 104 1.09 -1.70 -9.92
C PHE A 104 0.68 -0.44 -10.67
N GLU A 105 -0.55 -0.44 -11.16
CA GLU A 105 -1.18 0.67 -11.87
C GLU A 105 -1.74 1.70 -10.87
N LEU A 106 -1.53 2.97 -11.16
CA LEU A 106 -2.20 4.10 -10.53
C LEU A 106 -3.30 4.58 -11.46
N THR A 107 -4.54 4.61 -10.96
CA THR A 107 -5.69 5.12 -11.74
C THR A 107 -5.73 6.64 -11.76
N ALA A 108 -5.33 7.30 -10.67
CA ALA A 108 -5.35 8.76 -10.52
C ALA A 108 -4.25 9.26 -9.57
N PRO A 109 -3.23 10.00 -10.06
CA PRO A 109 -2.94 10.27 -11.47
C PRO A 109 -2.57 8.99 -12.22
N ARG A 110 -2.94 8.91 -13.51
CA ARG A 110 -2.66 7.73 -14.35
C ARG A 110 -1.15 7.47 -14.40
N GLY A 111 -0.72 6.26 -14.07
CA GLY A 111 0.71 5.92 -14.03
C GLY A 111 0.98 4.49 -13.60
N VAL A 112 2.26 4.15 -13.48
CA VAL A 112 2.70 2.90 -12.86
C VAL A 112 3.67 3.20 -11.73
N VAL A 113 3.60 2.42 -10.66
CA VAL A 113 4.65 2.38 -9.64
C VAL A 113 5.40 1.08 -9.82
N LEU A 114 6.70 1.17 -10.00
CA LEU A 114 7.60 0.04 -10.14
C LEU A 114 8.44 -0.06 -8.88
N GLU A 115 8.46 -1.24 -8.25
CA GLU A 115 9.43 -1.57 -7.22
C GLU A 115 10.61 -2.26 -7.90
N VAL A 116 11.79 -1.66 -7.80
CA VAL A 116 13.03 -2.28 -8.28
C VAL A 116 13.76 -2.98 -7.14
N ALA A 117 14.67 -3.90 -7.50
CA ALA A 117 15.54 -4.60 -6.56
C ALA A 117 16.15 -3.63 -5.52
N GLY A 118 16.00 -3.96 -4.24
CA GLY A 118 16.36 -3.07 -3.13
C GLY A 118 15.20 -2.24 -2.56
N GLY A 119 13.96 -2.46 -3.01
CA GLY A 119 12.75 -1.84 -2.45
C GLY A 119 12.56 -0.38 -2.84
N THR A 120 13.31 0.11 -3.84
CA THR A 120 13.13 1.48 -4.34
C THR A 120 11.89 1.53 -5.19
N GLN A 121 10.95 2.41 -4.84
CA GLN A 121 9.74 2.63 -5.63
C GLN A 121 9.95 3.79 -6.60
N ILE A 122 9.61 3.57 -7.86
CA ILE A 122 9.72 4.52 -8.95
C ILE A 122 8.32 4.77 -9.48
N ARG A 123 7.83 6.00 -9.30
CA ARG A 123 6.53 6.42 -9.85
C ARG A 123 6.75 6.96 -11.25
N VAL A 124 6.06 6.38 -12.21
CA VAL A 124 6.11 6.75 -13.62
C VAL A 124 4.73 7.26 -14.02
N PRO A 125 4.52 8.59 -14.05
CA PRO A 125 3.27 9.15 -14.52
C PRO A 125 3.11 8.84 -16.02
N LEU A 126 1.93 8.37 -16.41
CA LEU A 126 1.59 8.06 -17.79
C LEU A 126 0.47 9.01 -18.25
N PRO A 127 0.78 10.04 -19.05
CA PRO A 127 -0.23 11.00 -19.48
C PRO A 127 -1.29 10.32 -20.34
N ASN A 128 -2.54 10.76 -20.21
CA ASN A 128 -3.65 10.30 -21.05
C ASN A 128 -3.58 10.97 -22.43
N ARG A 129 -2.59 10.58 -23.24
CA ARG A 129 -2.42 11.05 -24.62
C ARG A 129 -2.42 9.85 -25.57
N GLU A 130 -2.94 10.06 -26.76
CA GLU A 130 -2.90 9.07 -27.83
C GLU A 130 -1.45 8.65 -28.12
N GLY A 131 -1.20 7.35 -28.28
CA GLY A 131 0.15 6.78 -28.45
C GLY A 131 0.92 6.50 -27.16
N VAL A 132 0.43 6.91 -25.98
CA VAL A 132 1.03 6.51 -24.70
C VAL A 132 0.53 5.11 -24.32
N PRO A 133 1.41 4.13 -24.09
CA PRO A 133 1.00 2.78 -23.72
C PRO A 133 0.18 2.79 -22.43
N SER A 134 -0.81 1.90 -22.35
CA SER A 134 -1.60 1.76 -21.14
C SER A 134 -0.69 1.32 -19.96
N PRO A 135 -1.03 1.68 -18.70
CA PRO A 135 -0.27 1.21 -17.54
C PRO A 135 -0.11 -0.31 -17.52
N HIS A 136 -1.16 -1.02 -17.93
CA HIS A 136 -1.12 -2.46 -18.12
C HIS A 136 -0.07 -2.90 -19.16
N ALA A 137 -0.02 -2.25 -20.34
CA ALA A 137 0.95 -2.55 -21.38
C ALA A 137 2.40 -2.27 -20.93
N VAL A 138 2.61 -1.23 -20.12
CA VAL A 138 3.93 -0.95 -19.53
C VAL A 138 4.33 -2.07 -18.56
N LEU A 139 3.44 -2.48 -17.67
CA LEU A 139 3.71 -3.56 -16.71
C LEU A 139 3.92 -4.91 -17.40
N SER A 140 3.14 -5.23 -18.44
CA SER A 140 3.30 -6.47 -19.20
C SER A 140 4.61 -6.51 -19.98
N THR A 141 5.00 -5.39 -20.61
CA THR A 141 6.29 -5.27 -21.31
C THR A 141 7.48 -5.42 -20.36
N LEU A 142 7.33 -4.98 -19.10
CA LEU A 142 8.35 -5.16 -18.07
C LEU A 142 8.34 -6.57 -17.43
N GLY A 143 7.50 -7.49 -17.91
CA GLY A 143 7.40 -8.84 -17.35
C GLY A 143 6.85 -8.85 -15.91
N VAL A 144 6.17 -7.77 -15.48
CA VAL A 144 5.48 -7.72 -14.20
C VAL A 144 4.15 -8.45 -14.34
N ASP A 145 4.26 -9.77 -14.22
CA ASP A 145 3.14 -10.68 -14.20
C ASP A 145 2.14 -10.33 -13.08
N ARG A 146 0.87 -10.71 -13.25
CA ARG A 146 -0.22 -10.49 -12.30
C ARG A 146 0.12 -10.99 -10.90
N ALA A 147 0.81 -12.12 -10.79
CA ALA A 147 1.26 -12.65 -9.51
C ALA A 147 2.23 -11.70 -8.77
N ARG A 148 2.95 -10.85 -9.51
CA ARG A 148 3.89 -9.84 -8.99
C ARG A 148 3.29 -8.44 -8.90
N ARG A 149 1.98 -8.28 -9.15
CA ARG A 149 1.25 -7.01 -8.98
C ARG A 149 0.72 -6.86 -7.56
N VAL A 150 1.58 -7.16 -6.58
CA VAL A 150 1.27 -7.02 -5.16
C VAL A 150 1.59 -5.60 -4.73
N LEU A 151 0.57 -4.86 -4.33
CA LEU A 151 0.74 -3.51 -3.81
C LEU A 151 1.16 -3.60 -2.35
N LYS A 152 2.48 -3.51 -2.11
CA LYS A 152 3.05 -3.40 -0.77
C LYS A 152 3.22 -1.93 -0.41
N VAL A 153 2.38 -1.45 0.51
CA VAL A 153 2.48 -0.11 1.08
C VAL A 153 2.97 -0.25 2.50
N GLU A 154 4.18 0.24 2.74
CA GLU A 154 4.64 0.48 4.10
C GLU A 154 3.82 1.66 4.64
N MET A 155 3.05 1.45 5.72
CA MET A 155 2.42 2.54 6.45
C MET A 155 3.54 3.27 7.20
N ARG A 156 4.26 4.16 6.49
CA ARG A 156 5.53 4.70 6.94
C ARG A 156 5.31 5.82 7.95
N GLY A 157 5.06 5.47 9.21
CA GLY A 157 5.15 6.38 10.36
C GLY A 157 6.54 6.46 10.99
N GLN A 158 7.62 6.17 10.25
CA GLN A 158 8.94 5.97 10.85
C GLN A 158 9.55 7.25 11.42
N ILE A 159 9.25 8.43 10.84
CA ILE A 159 9.76 9.71 11.34
C ILE A 159 9.05 10.10 12.64
N GLY A 160 7.72 9.97 12.71
CA GLY A 160 6.96 10.22 13.94
C GLY A 160 7.29 9.23 15.05
N ALA A 161 7.45 7.94 14.72
CA ALA A 161 7.87 6.91 15.66
C ALA A 161 9.29 7.14 16.21
N MET A 162 10.21 7.57 15.35
CA MET A 162 11.59 7.84 15.74
C MET A 162 11.71 9.12 16.56
N VAL A 163 11.01 10.20 16.17
CA VAL A 163 10.95 11.45 16.96
C VAL A 163 10.27 11.19 18.31
N GLY A 164 9.16 10.45 18.33
CA GLY A 164 8.48 10.08 19.57
C GLY A 164 9.33 9.19 20.47
N GLY A 165 9.99 8.17 19.92
CA GLY A 165 10.89 7.29 20.67
C GLY A 165 12.12 8.04 21.21
N LEU A 166 12.67 8.97 20.42
CA LEU A 166 13.78 9.82 20.83
C LEU A 166 13.35 10.81 21.93
N LEU A 167 12.16 11.41 21.82
CA LEU A 167 11.61 12.30 22.83
C LEU A 167 11.35 11.54 24.15
N VAL A 168 10.74 10.35 24.09
CA VAL A 168 10.52 9.49 25.27
C VAL A 168 11.84 9.07 25.90
N PHE A 169 12.85 8.72 25.08
CA PHE A 169 14.20 8.44 25.55
C PHE A 169 14.79 9.64 26.30
N PHE A 170 14.73 10.84 25.71
CA PHE A 170 15.25 12.05 26.33
C PHE A 170 14.48 12.43 27.60
N LEU A 171 13.16 12.29 27.62
CA LEU A 171 12.33 12.56 28.80
C LEU A 171 12.62 11.56 29.92
N ALA A 172 12.71 10.27 29.62
CA ALA A 172 13.04 9.23 30.59
C ALA A 172 14.46 9.39 31.14
N TRP A 173 15.42 9.71 30.27
CA TRP A 173 16.79 10.03 30.65
C TRP A 173 16.85 11.26 31.56
N PHE A 174 16.24 12.37 31.13
CA PHE A 174 16.28 13.63 31.86
C PHE A 174 15.54 13.52 33.20
N GLY A 175 14.36 12.91 33.21
CA GLY A 175 13.59 12.65 34.43
C GLY A 175 14.35 11.74 35.40
N GLY A 176 14.95 10.65 34.91
CA GLY A 176 15.73 9.71 35.71
C GLY A 176 16.99 10.36 36.30
N THR A 177 17.69 11.16 35.52
CA THR A 177 18.88 11.89 36.00
C THR A 177 18.52 12.96 37.02
N MET A 178 17.45 13.75 36.80
CA MET A 178 16.97 14.75 37.76
C MET A 178 16.50 14.11 39.07
N LEU A 179 15.70 13.03 39.00
CA LEU A 179 15.22 12.32 40.17
C LEU A 179 16.39 11.74 40.99
N THR A 180 17.42 11.21 40.31
CA THR A 180 18.56 10.64 41.00
C THR A 180 19.44 11.71 41.65
N LEU A 181 19.65 12.84 40.96
CA LEU A 181 20.35 13.99 41.56
C LEU A 181 19.63 14.49 42.81
N PHE A 182 18.29 14.57 42.77
CA PHE A 182 17.47 14.93 43.91
C PHE A 182 17.56 13.92 45.06
N ALA A 183 17.44 12.62 44.78
CA ALA A 183 17.54 11.56 45.78
C ALA A 183 18.93 11.50 46.43
N SER A 184 19.99 11.72 45.64
CA SER A 184 21.37 11.73 46.14
C SER A 184 21.68 12.88 47.10
N ALA A 185 20.91 13.98 47.04
CA ALA A 185 21.01 15.08 48.00
C ALA A 185 20.37 14.74 49.36
N LEU A 186 19.45 13.77 49.40
CA LEU A 186 18.68 13.40 50.59
C LEU A 186 19.26 12.20 51.35
N VAL A 187 20.02 11.32 50.68
CA VAL A 187 20.54 10.08 51.29
C VAL A 187 22.04 9.93 50.97
N PRO A 188 22.96 10.16 51.94
CA PRO A 188 24.41 10.19 51.69
C PRO A 188 25.12 8.83 51.50
N SER A 189 24.42 7.69 51.57
CA SER A 189 25.04 6.36 51.61
C SER A 189 24.84 5.56 50.32
N ALA A 190 25.89 4.82 49.92
CA ALA A 190 26.07 3.66 49.01
C ALA A 190 25.13 3.35 47.81
N LEU A 191 23.94 3.93 47.72
CA LEU A 191 23.00 3.83 46.59
C LEU A 191 23.39 4.73 45.41
N ALA A 192 24.59 5.32 45.43
CA ALA A 192 25.15 6.18 44.39
C ALA A 192 25.31 5.51 43.00
N ALA A 193 25.07 4.20 42.89
CA ALA A 193 25.08 3.44 41.64
C ALA A 193 23.69 3.31 40.95
N LEU A 194 22.59 3.65 41.63
CA LEU A 194 21.25 3.70 41.03
C LEU A 194 21.02 4.73 39.90
N PRO A 195 21.79 5.83 39.71
CA PRO A 195 21.58 6.75 38.57
C PRO A 195 21.83 6.11 37.20
N PHE A 196 22.50 4.96 37.15
CA PHE A 196 22.76 4.26 35.91
C PHE A 196 21.63 3.31 35.49
N ALA A 197 20.67 3.00 36.37
CA ALA A 197 19.54 2.13 36.04
C ALA A 197 18.62 2.70 34.93
N PRO A 198 18.26 4.00 34.91
CA PRO A 198 17.55 4.61 33.78
C PRO A 198 18.36 4.56 32.48
N LEU A 199 19.69 4.68 32.59
CA LEU A 199 20.64 4.60 31.48
C LEU A 199 20.57 3.23 30.78
N ALA A 200 20.49 2.16 31.58
CA ALA A 200 20.38 0.79 31.10
C ALA A 200 18.94 0.44 30.64
N ALA A 201 17.91 1.00 31.27
CA ALA A 201 16.51 0.77 30.91
C ALA A 201 16.10 1.50 29.64
N ALA A 202 16.68 2.68 29.36
CA ALA A 202 16.34 3.49 28.20
C ALA A 202 16.51 2.76 26.85
N PRO A 203 17.63 2.09 26.52
CA PRO A 203 17.74 1.33 25.27
C PRO A 203 16.77 0.14 25.21
N VAL A 204 16.46 -0.50 26.35
CA VAL A 204 15.48 -1.60 26.41
C VAL A 204 14.07 -1.06 26.14
N MET A 205 13.70 0.07 26.75
CA MET A 205 12.42 0.74 26.53
C MET A 205 12.30 1.29 25.11
N THR A 206 13.36 1.89 24.56
CA THR A 206 13.40 2.31 23.15
C THR A 206 13.29 1.11 22.22
N ALA A 207 13.98 0.00 22.51
CA ALA A 207 13.88 -1.23 21.72
C ALA A 207 12.49 -1.86 21.79
N LEU A 208 11.87 -1.91 22.98
CA LEU A 208 10.49 -2.37 23.17
C LEU A 208 9.50 -1.46 22.45
N TRP A 209 9.66 -0.14 22.54
CA TRP A 209 8.84 0.84 21.85
C TRP A 209 8.99 0.70 20.33
N TYR A 210 10.21 0.52 19.82
CA TYR A 210 10.47 0.29 18.40
C TYR A 210 9.93 -1.07 17.92
N ALA A 211 10.00 -2.10 18.77
CA ALA A 211 9.41 -3.41 18.52
C ALA A 211 7.88 -3.33 18.50
N PHE A 212 7.29 -2.49 19.35
CA PHE A 212 5.85 -2.26 19.41
C PHE A 212 5.35 -1.40 18.23
N LEU A 213 6.13 -0.41 17.82
CA LEU A 213 5.91 0.42 16.63
C LEU A 213 6.37 -0.24 15.32
N ARG A 214 6.56 -1.57 15.33
CA ARG A 214 6.96 -2.34 14.15
C ARG A 214 6.05 -2.03 12.96
N ARG A 215 6.70 -1.93 11.79
CA ARG A 215 6.12 -1.52 10.51
C ARG A 215 4.78 -2.19 10.28
N ARG A 216 3.73 -1.38 10.23
CA ARG A 216 2.46 -1.85 9.69
C ARG A 216 2.62 -1.87 8.17
N THR A 217 2.47 -3.05 7.58
CA THR A 217 2.53 -3.21 6.13
C THR A 217 1.14 -3.58 5.64
N LEU A 218 0.62 -2.80 4.70
CA LEU A 218 -0.58 -3.15 3.96
C LEU A 218 -0.14 -3.81 2.65
N VAL A 219 -0.59 -5.03 2.43
CA VAL A 219 -0.35 -5.75 1.18
C VAL A 219 -1.70 -6.01 0.53
N VAL A 220 -1.99 -5.33 -0.58
CA VAL A 220 -3.19 -5.61 -1.37
C VAL A 220 -2.80 -6.64 -2.43
N GLY A 221 -3.28 -7.86 -2.22
CA GLY A 221 -3.09 -8.99 -3.13
C GLY A 221 -4.25 -9.14 -4.11
N ARG A 222 -4.30 -10.31 -4.75
CA ARG A 222 -5.39 -10.71 -5.66
C ARG A 222 -6.64 -11.18 -4.91
N ASP A 223 -6.47 -11.83 -3.77
CA ASP A 223 -7.58 -12.48 -3.06
C ASP A 223 -8.05 -11.69 -1.85
N GLY A 224 -7.36 -10.59 -1.53
CA GLY A 224 -7.71 -9.76 -0.40
C GLY A 224 -6.61 -8.82 0.04
N VAL A 225 -6.81 -8.29 1.24
CA VAL A 225 -5.94 -7.33 1.90
C VAL A 225 -5.27 -8.02 3.08
N ARG A 226 -3.94 -8.12 3.05
CA ARG A 226 -3.14 -8.62 4.16
C ARG A 226 -2.54 -7.45 4.93
N ILE A 227 -2.78 -7.44 6.24
CA ILE A 227 -2.28 -6.44 7.16
C ILE A 227 -1.28 -7.13 8.08
N GLU A 228 -0.03 -6.68 8.04
CA GLU A 228 1.04 -7.17 8.90
C GLU A 228 1.34 -6.09 9.94
N GLN A 229 1.17 -6.41 11.23
CA GLN A 229 1.47 -5.51 12.36
C GLN A 229 2.41 -6.23 13.32
N GLY A 230 3.72 -6.05 13.11
CA GLY A 230 4.74 -6.72 13.94
C GLY A 230 4.62 -8.25 13.87
N LEU A 231 4.22 -8.88 14.97
CA LEU A 231 4.05 -10.34 15.08
C LEU A 231 2.65 -10.81 14.63
N ARG A 232 1.67 -9.92 14.55
CA ARG A 232 0.31 -10.27 14.16
C ARG A 232 0.15 -10.10 12.65
N ARG A 233 -0.42 -11.11 12.00
CA ARG A 233 -0.79 -11.10 10.57
C ARG A 233 -2.29 -11.34 10.48
N ARG A 234 -3.01 -10.45 9.79
CA ARG A 234 -4.44 -10.61 9.51
C ARG A 234 -4.65 -10.55 8.00
N ILE A 235 -5.37 -11.51 7.47
CA ILE A 235 -5.77 -11.54 6.06
C ILE A 235 -7.28 -11.24 6.03
N LEU A 236 -7.68 -10.26 5.23
CA LEU A 236 -9.07 -9.90 4.99
C LEU A 236 -9.40 -10.24 3.54
N PRO A 237 -10.20 -11.31 3.28
CA PRO A 237 -10.66 -11.58 1.92
C PRO A 237 -11.53 -10.43 1.43
N PHE A 238 -11.56 -10.16 0.13
CA PHE A 238 -12.36 -9.07 -0.40
C PHE A 238 -13.87 -9.23 -0.11
N SER A 239 -14.36 -10.46 0.01
CA SER A 239 -15.73 -10.77 0.43
C SER A 239 -16.07 -10.35 1.87
N ALA A 240 -15.07 -10.16 2.73
CA ALA A 240 -15.27 -9.65 4.07
C ALA A 240 -15.33 -8.11 4.12
N ILE A 241 -14.99 -7.42 3.02
CA ILE A 241 -14.96 -5.97 2.94
C ILE A 241 -16.26 -5.51 2.26
N ARG A 242 -17.05 -4.69 2.95
CA ARG A 242 -18.31 -4.11 2.45
C ARG A 242 -18.06 -2.82 1.68
N SER A 243 -17.26 -1.92 2.21
CA SER A 243 -16.89 -0.66 1.57
C SER A 243 -15.49 -0.22 1.97
N VAL A 244 -14.92 0.64 1.13
CA VAL A 244 -13.59 1.22 1.33
C VAL A 244 -13.67 2.72 1.10
N GLU A 245 -13.35 3.47 2.14
CA GLU A 245 -13.38 4.93 2.16
C GLU A 245 -11.99 5.46 2.53
N VAL A 246 -11.62 6.57 1.88
CA VAL A 246 -10.41 7.31 2.25
C VAL A 246 -10.86 8.33 3.28
N ASP A 247 -10.38 8.18 4.51
CA ASP A 247 -10.69 9.11 5.59
C ASP A 247 -9.63 10.21 5.62
N ILE A 248 -10.10 11.46 5.54
CA ILE A 248 -9.28 12.68 5.55
C ILE A 248 -9.79 13.54 6.71
N GLY A 249 -9.66 13.01 7.93
CA GLY A 249 -10.07 13.67 9.16
C GLY A 249 -9.09 14.74 9.66
N GLN A 250 -9.37 15.30 10.84
CA GLN A 250 -8.64 16.39 11.52
C GLN A 250 -7.18 16.03 11.92
N GLY A 251 -6.33 15.74 10.95
CA GLY A 251 -4.88 15.55 11.13
C GLY A 251 -4.36 14.14 10.86
N THR A 252 -5.22 13.18 10.53
CA THR A 252 -4.80 11.83 10.14
C THR A 252 -5.46 11.42 8.83
N MET A 253 -4.65 11.15 7.80
CA MET A 253 -5.13 10.52 6.57
C MET A 253 -5.11 9.00 6.76
N GLY A 254 -6.17 8.32 6.34
CA GLY A 254 -6.32 6.89 6.57
C GLY A 254 -7.18 6.20 5.53
N LEU A 255 -7.27 4.88 5.66
CA LEU A 255 -8.20 4.05 4.91
C LEU A 255 -9.15 3.38 5.90
N ALA A 256 -10.46 3.64 5.75
CA ALA A 256 -11.50 2.97 6.51
C ALA A 256 -12.06 1.80 5.70
N LEU A 257 -11.96 0.59 6.24
CA LEU A 257 -12.53 -0.63 5.67
C LEU A 257 -13.76 -1.02 6.50
N ALA A 258 -14.97 -0.80 5.97
CA ALA A 258 -16.17 -1.33 6.60
C ALA A 258 -16.28 -2.83 6.26
N LEU A 259 -16.40 -3.68 7.27
CA LEU A 259 -16.47 -5.13 7.08
C LEU A 259 -17.92 -5.60 7.02
N THR A 260 -18.15 -6.78 6.44
CA THR A 260 -19.49 -7.36 6.30
C THR A 260 -20.13 -7.72 7.65
N ASP A 261 -19.32 -8.03 8.66
CA ASP A 261 -19.72 -8.29 10.05
C ASP A 261 -20.16 -7.02 10.83
N GLY A 262 -20.13 -5.85 10.20
CA GLY A 262 -20.51 -4.57 10.79
C GLY A 262 -19.38 -3.87 11.56
N THR A 263 -18.20 -4.50 11.68
CA THR A 263 -17.02 -3.84 12.25
C THR A 263 -16.36 -2.91 11.23
N SER A 264 -15.67 -1.88 11.70
CA SER A 264 -14.85 -1.00 10.86
C SER A 264 -13.38 -1.16 11.23
N LEU A 265 -12.52 -1.21 10.22
CA LEU A 265 -11.07 -1.26 10.40
C LEU A 265 -10.43 -0.01 9.80
N GLU A 266 -9.95 0.85 10.69
CA GLU A 266 -9.23 2.07 10.33
C GLU A 266 -7.73 1.79 10.23
N LEU A 267 -7.17 2.14 9.07
CA LEU A 267 -5.75 2.00 8.75
C LEU A 267 -5.14 3.40 8.61
N PRO A 268 -4.51 3.94 9.66
CA PRO A 268 -3.88 5.26 9.57
C PRO A 268 -2.61 5.19 8.72
N PHE A 269 -2.45 6.16 7.82
CA PHE A 269 -1.25 6.33 7.01
C PHE A 269 -0.61 7.69 7.33
N PHE A 270 0.62 7.62 7.82
CA PHE A 270 1.44 8.81 8.00
C PHE A 270 2.21 9.06 6.69
N ASP A 271 2.16 10.30 6.17
CA ASP A 271 2.90 10.72 4.97
C ASP A 271 2.45 10.07 3.64
N ALA A 272 1.30 9.37 3.62
CA ALA A 272 0.67 8.98 2.37
C ALA A 272 -0.05 10.18 1.77
N SER A 273 0.22 10.48 0.49
CA SER A 273 -0.59 11.45 -0.23
C SER A 273 -2.01 10.92 -0.39
N GLU A 274 -2.99 11.81 -0.39
CA GLU A 274 -4.39 11.48 -0.66
C GLU A 274 -4.56 10.66 -1.95
N GLU A 275 -3.83 11.01 -3.01
CA GLU A 275 -3.78 10.26 -4.27
C GLU A 275 -3.33 8.80 -4.09
N ALA A 276 -2.33 8.56 -3.23
CA ALA A 276 -1.84 7.22 -2.96
C ALA A 276 -2.91 6.40 -2.22
N LEU A 277 -3.61 7.00 -1.25
CA LEU A 277 -4.71 6.37 -0.54
C LEU A 277 -5.89 6.07 -1.46
N ARG A 278 -6.25 7.01 -2.34
CA ARG A 278 -7.28 6.79 -3.38
C ARG A 278 -6.87 5.67 -4.34
N GLY A 279 -5.60 5.57 -4.70
CA GLY A 279 -5.05 4.48 -5.51
C GLY A 279 -5.16 3.11 -4.82
N ILE A 280 -4.79 3.04 -3.52
CA ILE A 280 -4.97 1.82 -2.70
C ILE A 280 -6.45 1.45 -2.61
N ALA A 281 -7.31 2.42 -2.29
CA ALA A 281 -8.75 2.23 -2.20
C ALA A 281 -9.34 1.73 -3.53
N GLY A 282 -8.95 2.34 -4.65
CA GLY A 282 -9.33 1.92 -5.99
C GLY A 282 -8.92 0.48 -6.28
N ARG A 283 -7.69 0.10 -5.93
CA ARG A 283 -7.22 -1.29 -6.10
C ARG A 283 -8.04 -2.27 -5.28
N ILE A 284 -8.37 -1.95 -4.03
CA ILE A 284 -9.21 -2.80 -3.18
C ILE A 284 -10.61 -2.91 -3.76
N ARG A 285 -11.22 -1.80 -4.23
CA ARG A 285 -12.55 -1.84 -4.89
C ARG A 285 -12.56 -2.69 -6.15
N VAL A 286 -11.50 -2.64 -6.96
CA VAL A 286 -11.35 -3.52 -8.13
C VAL A 286 -11.31 -4.99 -7.69
N GLY A 287 -10.58 -5.31 -6.62
CA GLY A 287 -10.56 -6.66 -6.04
C GLY A 287 -11.88 -7.09 -5.41
N MET A 288 -12.65 -6.16 -4.83
CA MET A 288 -14.01 -6.43 -4.33
C MET A 288 -15.02 -6.69 -5.44
N ALA A 289 -14.82 -6.07 -6.61
CA ALA A 289 -15.60 -6.36 -7.80
C ALA A 289 -15.15 -7.65 -8.51
N GLU A 290 -14.01 -8.23 -8.11
CA GLU A 290 -13.58 -9.53 -8.61
C GLU A 290 -14.38 -10.65 -7.93
N PRO A 291 -14.84 -11.64 -8.70
CA PRO A 291 -15.54 -12.78 -8.13
C PRO A 291 -14.61 -13.56 -7.20
N PRO A 292 -15.15 -14.15 -6.11
CA PRO A 292 -14.35 -14.93 -5.19
C PRO A 292 -13.69 -16.11 -5.91
N PRO A 293 -12.51 -16.58 -5.46
CA PRO A 293 -11.77 -17.67 -6.11
C PRO A 293 -12.61 -18.93 -6.33
N GLU A 294 -13.53 -19.24 -5.42
CA GLU A 294 -14.45 -20.38 -5.51
C GLU A 294 -15.47 -20.20 -6.65
N ALA A 295 -16.07 -19.02 -6.78
CA ALA A 295 -17.00 -18.74 -7.87
C ALA A 295 -16.28 -18.69 -9.22
N ARG A 296 -15.03 -18.19 -9.24
CA ARG A 296 -14.15 -18.28 -10.40
C ARG A 296 -13.83 -19.74 -10.74
N ALA A 297 -13.47 -20.57 -9.77
CA ALA A 297 -13.19 -21.98 -9.99
C ALA A 297 -14.42 -22.72 -10.52
N ALA A 298 -15.61 -22.43 -9.99
CA ALA A 298 -16.87 -22.97 -10.50
C ALA A 298 -17.17 -22.50 -11.94
N ALA A 299 -16.89 -21.23 -12.26
CA ALA A 299 -17.02 -20.71 -13.62
C ALA A 299 -15.98 -21.34 -14.57
N LEU A 300 -14.75 -21.57 -14.12
CA LEU A 300 -13.74 -22.28 -14.91
C LEU A 300 -14.10 -23.77 -15.08
N ALA A 301 -14.73 -24.39 -14.08
CA ALA A 301 -15.22 -25.75 -14.19
C ALA A 301 -16.37 -25.88 -15.21
N SER A 302 -17.17 -24.83 -15.42
CA SER A 302 -18.21 -24.86 -16.47
C SER A 302 -17.65 -24.84 -17.89
N LEU A 303 -16.37 -24.48 -18.05
CA LEU A 303 -15.65 -24.58 -19.32
C LEU A 303 -15.39 -26.04 -19.71
N SER A 304 -15.34 -26.99 -18.79
CA SER A 304 -15.15 -28.41 -19.14
C SER A 304 -16.32 -28.95 -19.97
N ARG A 305 -16.07 -29.85 -20.93
CA ARG A 305 -17.12 -30.38 -21.81
C ARG A 305 -18.12 -31.23 -21.02
N GLY A 306 -17.61 -32.12 -20.16
CA GLY A 306 -18.44 -33.14 -19.50
C GLY A 306 -19.04 -34.10 -20.52
N GLU A 307 -20.30 -34.50 -20.33
CA GLU A 307 -21.02 -35.44 -21.20
C GLU A 307 -21.64 -34.79 -22.47
N ARG A 308 -21.40 -33.49 -22.68
CA ARG A 308 -21.99 -32.73 -23.80
C ARG A 308 -21.29 -33.05 -25.12
N SER A 309 -22.04 -33.06 -26.22
CA SER A 309 -21.44 -33.08 -27.56
C SER A 309 -20.65 -31.79 -27.82
N VAL A 310 -19.68 -31.81 -28.74
CA VAL A 310 -18.86 -30.63 -29.08
C VAL A 310 -19.73 -29.45 -29.52
N ALA A 311 -20.74 -29.71 -30.38
CA ALA A 311 -21.67 -28.69 -30.85
C ALA A 311 -22.52 -28.09 -29.71
N GLU A 312 -23.02 -28.91 -28.78
CA GLU A 312 -23.78 -28.42 -27.61
C GLU A 312 -22.91 -27.62 -26.66
N TRP A 313 -21.69 -28.10 -26.39
CA TRP A 313 -20.75 -27.41 -25.53
C TRP A 313 -20.34 -26.06 -26.11
N ARG A 314 -20.04 -25.97 -27.41
CA ARG A 314 -19.75 -24.70 -28.10
C ARG A 314 -20.92 -23.73 -28.03
N ARG A 315 -22.15 -24.20 -28.30
CA ARG A 315 -23.37 -23.36 -28.15
C ARG A 315 -23.52 -22.86 -26.72
N ASN A 316 -23.25 -23.71 -25.72
CA ASN A 316 -23.33 -23.32 -24.31
C ASN A 316 -22.26 -22.29 -23.93
N LEU A 317 -21.03 -22.45 -24.42
CA LEU A 317 -19.96 -21.45 -24.23
C LEU A 317 -20.36 -20.13 -24.91
N ALA A 318 -20.77 -20.16 -26.17
CA ALA A 318 -21.23 -18.96 -26.88
C ALA A 318 -22.38 -18.25 -26.15
N ALA A 319 -23.34 -18.99 -25.59
CA ALA A 319 -24.43 -18.42 -24.79
C ALA A 319 -23.95 -17.82 -23.46
N THR A 320 -22.98 -18.45 -22.80
CA THR A 320 -22.43 -18.01 -21.50
C THR A 320 -21.60 -16.72 -21.65
N PHE A 321 -20.94 -16.55 -22.79
CA PHE A 321 -20.03 -15.43 -23.04
C PHE A 321 -20.60 -14.32 -23.94
N GLY A 322 -21.58 -14.63 -24.79
CA GLY A 322 -22.19 -13.69 -25.72
C GLY A 322 -23.26 -12.79 -25.11
N GLU A 323 -23.99 -13.27 -24.10
CA GLU A 323 -24.98 -12.49 -23.37
C GLU A 323 -24.61 -12.47 -21.88
N ALA A 324 -24.52 -11.28 -21.29
CA ALA A 324 -24.26 -11.12 -19.86
C ALA A 324 -25.44 -11.71 -19.06
N SER A 325 -25.39 -13.02 -18.80
CA SER A 325 -26.38 -13.69 -17.98
C SER A 325 -26.30 -13.14 -16.56
N TYR A 326 -27.40 -12.55 -16.09
CA TYR A 326 -27.51 -11.84 -14.82
C TYR A 326 -27.14 -12.69 -13.58
N ARG A 327 -27.04 -14.02 -13.72
CA ARG A 327 -26.80 -14.96 -12.62
C ARG A 327 -25.45 -15.69 -12.66
N SER A 328 -24.68 -15.56 -13.75
CA SER A 328 -23.34 -16.17 -13.82
C SER A 328 -22.29 -15.11 -13.56
N VAL A 329 -21.25 -15.48 -12.81
CA VAL A 329 -20.04 -14.66 -12.71
C VAL A 329 -19.45 -14.52 -14.12
N PRO A 330 -19.33 -13.29 -14.66
CA PRO A 330 -18.72 -13.11 -15.97
C PRO A 330 -17.23 -13.46 -15.88
N LEU A 331 -16.83 -14.50 -16.60
CA LEU A 331 -15.42 -14.81 -16.82
C LEU A 331 -14.86 -13.72 -17.72
N ARG A 332 -13.80 -13.06 -17.27
CA ARG A 332 -13.16 -12.00 -18.05
C ARG A 332 -12.38 -12.62 -19.20
N GLN A 333 -12.26 -11.91 -20.32
CA GLN A 333 -11.47 -12.35 -21.47
C GLN A 333 -10.05 -12.77 -21.03
N GLU A 334 -9.44 -11.99 -20.14
CA GLU A 334 -8.08 -12.29 -19.70
C GLU A 334 -7.99 -13.53 -18.81
N ASP A 335 -9.08 -13.92 -18.13
CA ASP A 335 -9.10 -15.15 -17.33
C ASP A 335 -9.09 -16.39 -18.23
N LEU A 336 -9.74 -16.29 -19.40
CA LEU A 336 -9.69 -17.32 -20.44
C LEU A 336 -8.31 -17.37 -21.10
N GLU A 337 -7.72 -16.21 -21.40
CA GLU A 337 -6.37 -16.14 -21.97
C GLU A 337 -5.33 -16.75 -21.03
N ASP A 338 -5.39 -16.39 -19.74
CA ASP A 338 -4.52 -16.97 -18.71
C ASP A 338 -4.73 -18.51 -18.61
N LEU A 339 -5.97 -18.99 -18.75
CA LEU A 339 -6.28 -20.42 -18.70
C LEU A 339 -5.74 -21.18 -19.91
N VAL A 340 -5.81 -20.62 -21.11
CA VAL A 340 -5.26 -21.26 -22.33
C VAL A 340 -3.73 -21.42 -22.20
N ASP A 341 -3.07 -20.42 -21.65
CA ASP A 341 -1.62 -20.37 -21.47
C ASP A 341 -1.12 -21.26 -20.31
N ASP A 342 -2.00 -21.70 -19.40
CA ASP A 342 -1.63 -22.51 -18.23
C ASP A 342 -1.42 -23.99 -18.60
N PRO A 343 -0.18 -24.52 -18.59
CA PRO A 343 0.08 -25.93 -18.90
C PRO A 343 -0.42 -26.90 -17.82
N ALA A 344 -0.70 -26.42 -16.61
CA ALA A 344 -1.22 -27.23 -15.51
C ALA A 344 -2.76 -27.33 -15.54
N ALA A 345 -3.44 -26.48 -16.32
CA ALA A 345 -4.89 -26.53 -16.46
C ALA A 345 -5.35 -27.79 -17.23
N PRO A 346 -6.49 -28.40 -16.85
CA PRO A 346 -7.05 -29.53 -17.60
C PRO A 346 -7.26 -29.19 -19.08
N ALA A 347 -6.89 -30.12 -19.97
CA ALA A 347 -6.95 -29.91 -21.42
C ALA A 347 -8.34 -29.43 -21.90
N GLU A 348 -9.42 -30.01 -21.38
CA GLU A 348 -10.79 -29.59 -21.71
C GLU A 348 -11.07 -28.13 -21.33
N GLN A 349 -10.57 -27.66 -20.18
CA GLN A 349 -10.79 -26.28 -19.75
C GLN A 349 -10.02 -25.30 -20.63
N ARG A 350 -8.77 -25.63 -20.97
CA ARG A 350 -7.95 -24.84 -21.90
C ARG A 350 -8.66 -24.70 -23.25
N LEU A 351 -9.22 -25.79 -23.75
CA LEU A 351 -9.96 -25.81 -25.01
C LEU A 351 -11.29 -25.04 -24.91
N GLY A 352 -12.03 -25.19 -23.81
CA GLY A 352 -13.24 -24.41 -23.55
C GLY A 352 -12.96 -22.91 -23.49
N ALA A 353 -11.84 -22.51 -22.90
CA ALA A 353 -11.40 -21.12 -22.92
C ALA A 353 -11.02 -20.65 -24.33
N ALA A 354 -10.32 -21.47 -25.12
CA ALA A 354 -10.02 -21.14 -26.52
C ALA A 354 -11.29 -20.94 -27.35
N PHE A 355 -12.30 -21.80 -27.18
CA PHE A 355 -13.60 -21.65 -27.84
C PHE A 355 -14.38 -20.42 -27.39
N ALA A 356 -14.31 -20.07 -26.10
CA ALA A 356 -14.95 -18.87 -25.61
C ALA A 356 -14.27 -17.59 -26.13
N LEU A 357 -12.95 -17.63 -26.36
CA LEU A 357 -12.18 -16.51 -26.90
C LEU A 357 -12.33 -16.33 -28.41
N PHE A 358 -12.48 -17.41 -29.18
CA PHE A 358 -12.38 -17.37 -30.64
C PHE A 358 -13.43 -16.53 -31.37
N PRO A 359 -14.74 -16.54 -31.01
CA PRO A 359 -15.77 -15.79 -31.72
C PRO A 359 -15.47 -14.29 -31.75
N GLY A 360 -15.11 -13.76 -32.93
CA GLY A 360 -14.74 -12.35 -33.09
C GLY A 360 -13.39 -11.96 -32.49
N ALA A 361 -12.53 -12.93 -32.14
CA ALA A 361 -11.19 -12.67 -31.60
C ALA A 361 -10.37 -11.77 -32.53
N PRO A 362 -9.75 -10.69 -32.00
CA PRO A 362 -8.72 -9.95 -32.71
C PRO A 362 -7.56 -10.86 -33.13
N GLU A 363 -6.81 -10.49 -34.17
CA GLU A 363 -5.66 -11.27 -34.65
C GLU A 363 -4.60 -11.49 -33.56
N ALA A 364 -4.48 -10.56 -32.60
CA ALA A 364 -3.61 -10.70 -31.44
C ALA A 364 -3.99 -11.89 -30.55
N THR A 365 -5.29 -12.10 -30.30
CA THR A 365 -5.80 -13.24 -29.53
C THR A 365 -5.58 -14.55 -30.30
N LYS A 366 -5.82 -14.56 -31.62
CA LYS A 366 -5.52 -15.72 -32.48
C LYS A 366 -4.04 -16.08 -32.48
N ALA A 367 -3.16 -15.08 -32.59
CA ALA A 367 -1.71 -15.28 -32.51
C ALA A 367 -1.30 -15.89 -31.16
N ARG A 368 -1.93 -15.45 -30.06
CA ARG A 368 -1.68 -16.01 -28.72
C ARG A 368 -2.13 -17.47 -28.61
N LEU A 369 -3.32 -17.81 -29.14
CA LEU A 369 -3.80 -19.20 -29.19
C LEU A 369 -2.85 -20.11 -30.00
N ARG A 370 -2.30 -19.62 -31.12
CA ARG A 370 -1.28 -20.36 -31.91
C ARG A 370 -0.01 -20.61 -31.09
N VAL A 371 0.50 -19.61 -30.37
CA VAL A 371 1.65 -19.77 -29.48
C VAL A 371 1.37 -20.77 -28.35
N ALA A 372 0.18 -20.73 -27.76
CA ALA A 372 -0.21 -21.71 -26.73
C ALA A 372 -0.30 -23.14 -27.29
N ALA A 373 -0.76 -23.29 -28.54
CA ALA A 373 -0.76 -24.57 -29.23
C ALA A 373 0.68 -25.06 -29.52
N ASP A 374 1.54 -24.21 -30.06
CA ASP A 374 2.94 -24.53 -30.40
C ASP A 374 3.77 -24.94 -29.18
N THR A 375 3.47 -24.37 -28.03
CA THR A 375 4.14 -24.68 -26.76
C THR A 375 3.53 -25.88 -26.02
N THR A 376 2.41 -26.44 -26.50
CA THR A 376 1.75 -27.59 -25.87
C THR A 376 2.45 -28.90 -26.24
N VAL A 377 2.84 -29.65 -25.21
CA VAL A 377 3.58 -30.92 -25.34
C VAL A 377 2.70 -32.05 -25.89
N ASP A 378 1.44 -32.14 -25.47
CA ASP A 378 0.51 -33.17 -25.94
C ASP A 378 0.07 -32.87 -27.39
N PRO A 379 0.42 -33.73 -28.37
CA PRO A 379 0.09 -33.48 -29.78
C PRO A 379 -1.41 -33.35 -30.04
N ARG A 380 -2.26 -34.06 -29.28
CA ARG A 380 -3.72 -34.03 -29.48
C ARG A 380 -4.29 -32.71 -29.02
N VAL A 381 -3.86 -32.23 -27.85
CA VAL A 381 -4.28 -30.92 -27.32
C VAL A 381 -3.80 -29.79 -28.23
N ARG A 382 -2.58 -29.90 -28.78
CA ARG A 382 -2.07 -28.96 -29.77
C ARG A 382 -2.96 -28.91 -31.02
N VAL A 383 -3.31 -30.05 -31.60
CA VAL A 383 -4.20 -30.10 -32.79
C VAL A 383 -5.56 -29.50 -32.46
N ALA A 384 -6.14 -29.83 -31.30
CA ALA A 384 -7.44 -29.28 -30.89
C ALA A 384 -7.39 -27.76 -30.64
N LEU A 385 -6.30 -27.23 -30.06
CA LEU A 385 -6.11 -25.78 -29.90
C LEU A 385 -5.97 -25.07 -31.24
N LEU A 386 -5.27 -25.65 -32.21
CA LEU A 386 -5.17 -25.10 -33.57
C LEU A 386 -6.53 -25.13 -34.28
N ALA A 387 -7.26 -26.25 -34.21
CA ALA A 387 -8.60 -26.38 -34.78
C ALA A 387 -9.58 -25.37 -34.17
N ALA A 388 -9.45 -25.04 -32.87
CA ALA A 388 -10.23 -23.99 -32.22
C ALA A 388 -9.94 -22.58 -32.77
N THR A 389 -8.85 -22.38 -33.53
CA THR A 389 -8.54 -21.12 -34.23
C THR A 389 -9.02 -21.08 -35.69
N GLU A 390 -9.58 -22.19 -36.17
CA GLU A 390 -10.14 -22.31 -37.52
C GLU A 390 -11.66 -22.19 -37.45
N ASP A 391 -12.30 -21.72 -38.52
CA ASP A 391 -13.77 -21.57 -38.60
C ASP A 391 -14.42 -22.81 -39.24
N ASP A 392 -13.80 -23.99 -39.06
CA ASP A 392 -14.27 -25.28 -39.58
C ASP A 392 -14.80 -26.15 -38.44
N GLU A 393 -16.12 -26.24 -38.32
CA GLU A 393 -16.80 -27.00 -37.28
C GLU A 393 -16.55 -28.52 -37.38
N ALA A 394 -16.33 -29.05 -38.58
CA ALA A 394 -16.05 -30.48 -38.76
C ALA A 394 -14.63 -30.81 -38.27
N ALA A 395 -13.64 -29.99 -38.67
CA ALA A 395 -12.27 -30.14 -38.18
C ALA A 395 -12.18 -29.99 -36.66
N GLN A 396 -12.97 -29.08 -36.07
CA GLN A 396 -13.11 -28.95 -34.63
C GLN A 396 -13.71 -30.20 -33.99
N ALA A 397 -14.80 -30.75 -34.52
CA ALA A 397 -15.41 -31.96 -33.95
C ALA A 397 -14.43 -33.15 -33.94
N ASP A 398 -13.77 -33.40 -35.08
CA ASP A 398 -12.83 -34.52 -35.25
C ASP A 398 -11.63 -34.42 -34.30
N ALA A 399 -11.05 -33.24 -34.16
CA ALA A 399 -9.91 -33.01 -33.27
C ALA A 399 -10.23 -33.27 -31.80
N PHE A 400 -11.50 -33.09 -31.41
CA PHE A 400 -11.96 -33.24 -30.03
C PHE A 400 -12.44 -34.65 -29.71
N ASP A 401 -13.05 -35.34 -30.66
CA ASP A 401 -13.37 -36.75 -30.49
C ASP A 401 -12.09 -37.57 -30.32
N ALA A 402 -11.00 -37.20 -31.03
CA ALA A 402 -9.67 -37.78 -30.83
C ALA A 402 -9.07 -37.54 -29.42
N LEU A 403 -9.50 -36.49 -28.70
CA LEU A 403 -9.12 -36.25 -27.30
C LEU A 403 -9.93 -37.11 -26.33
N ALA A 404 -11.18 -37.43 -26.65
CA ALA A 404 -12.12 -38.13 -25.79
C ALA A 404 -11.91 -39.65 -25.73
N GLU A 405 -11.23 -40.26 -26.71
CA GLU A 405 -10.90 -41.69 -26.75
C GLU A 405 -9.81 -42.12 -25.74
N ARG A 406 -9.79 -41.55 -24.53
CA ARG A 406 -8.92 -41.92 -23.41
C ARG A 406 -9.70 -42.71 -22.37
#